data_AF-A0A9D3MGV7-F1
#
_entry.id   AF-A0A9D3MGV7-F1
#
_cell.length_a   1.000
_cell.length_b   1.000
_cell.length_c   1.000
_cell.angle_alpha   90.00
_cell.angle_beta   90.00
_cell.angle_gamma   90.00
#
_symmetry.space_group_name_H-M   'P 1'
#
loop_
_entity.id
_entity.type
_entity.pdbx_description
1 polymer ?
#
loop_
_entity_poly.entity_id
_entity_poly.type
_entity_poly.pdbx_seq_one_letter_code
_entity_poly.pdbx_strand_id
1 'polypeptide(L)'
;MDEADAKKVTGNCVDDLGTGCVFLFLQSDYPELLSVYKDPDRKFSLFKVIRLTLSDATGGLDGYEILKLHDADPRLGVEIKFVEPGACRRFLESYASGALLQLFTQHASRVLPGAGELVTHTRLQAGDSLLDDFLDDQDRCLRHISLIKPNRLPDDEVCLLEQQLQSLVLSDRSPSHATQPSALKQEVPSVPSNCFLFQEQVFDDRQLTAADHQRFATSVGRDWKKVGRALQKSCRALKGPAIDNLAYEYERDGLYEQAYQLLSRFIQAEGKRARLGRLVGALEETKLIGVAEIMLDLPEGVTPPARAWHDDRLHLL
;
A
#
# COMPACT_ATOMS: atom_id res chain seq x y z
N MET A 1 -42.10 -8.57 50.29
CA MET A 1 -41.26 -7.90 51.30
C MET A 1 -39.83 -8.31 51.01
N ASP A 2 -39.22 -7.69 50.00
CA ASP A 2 -38.56 -6.36 50.02
C ASP A 2 -37.06 -6.64 50.05
N GLU A 3 -36.33 -6.51 48.95
CA GLU A 3 -35.79 -5.27 48.33
C GLU A 3 -34.35 -4.99 48.81
N ALA A 4 -33.52 -4.52 47.86
CA ALA A 4 -32.09 -4.15 47.87
C ALA A 4 -31.22 -5.16 47.09
N ASP A 5 -31.14 -5.14 45.77
CA ASP A 5 -30.89 -4.06 44.77
C ASP A 5 -29.42 -3.59 44.64
N ALA A 6 -28.99 -3.65 43.38
CA ALA A 6 -27.94 -2.93 42.68
C ALA A 6 -26.53 -2.76 43.29
N LYS A 7 -25.59 -3.54 42.74
CA LYS A 7 -24.27 -3.01 42.34
C LYS A 7 -23.97 -3.31 40.87
N LYS A 8 -24.54 -2.45 40.02
CA LYS A 8 -23.89 -1.75 38.89
C LYS A 8 -22.66 -2.46 38.29
N VAL A 9 -22.91 -3.33 37.31
CA VAL A 9 -21.97 -3.61 36.21
C VAL A 9 -22.44 -2.81 35.01
N THR A 10 -22.11 -1.52 35.02
CA THR A 10 -22.10 -0.67 33.82
C THR A 10 -20.64 -0.36 33.54
N GLY A 11 -20.11 -0.93 32.47
CA GLY A 11 -18.76 -0.64 31.98
C GLY A 11 -18.42 -1.53 30.79
N ASN A 12 -18.53 -0.94 29.61
CA ASN A 12 -17.91 -1.34 28.33
C ASN A 12 -18.60 -2.43 27.51
N CYS A 13 -19.60 -2.08 26.68
CA CYS A 13 -20.04 -2.86 25.51
C CYS A 13 -20.68 -1.97 24.42
N VAL A 14 -20.15 -0.77 24.16
CA VAL A 14 -20.70 0.12 23.10
C VAL A 14 -19.66 0.45 22.01
N ASP A 15 -18.37 0.25 22.27
CA ASP A 15 -17.31 0.69 21.33
C ASP A 15 -16.91 -0.32 20.23
N ASP A 16 -17.45 -1.55 20.21
CA ASP A 16 -17.05 -2.60 19.23
C ASP A 16 -18.20 -3.00 18.28
N LEU A 17 -19.31 -2.23 18.25
CA LEU A 17 -20.54 -2.61 17.52
C LEU A 17 -20.49 -2.37 15.99
N GLY A 18 -19.31 -2.08 15.43
CA GLY A 18 -19.14 -1.75 14.01
C GLY A 18 -17.91 -2.35 13.34
N THR A 19 -17.09 -3.09 14.11
CA THR A 19 -15.85 -3.73 13.69
C THR A 19 -16.09 -5.22 13.54
N GLY A 20 -15.94 -5.74 12.32
CA GLY A 20 -16.27 -7.14 12.03
C GLY A 20 -16.16 -7.46 10.55
N CYS A 21 -16.54 -8.69 10.20
CA CYS A 21 -16.41 -9.21 8.84
C CYS A 21 -17.74 -9.55 8.18
N VAL A 22 -17.78 -9.33 6.87
CA VAL A 22 -18.89 -9.69 6.00
C VAL A 22 -18.38 -10.25 4.68
N PHE A 23 -19.18 -11.12 4.07
CA PHE A 23 -18.97 -11.65 2.74
C PHE A 23 -20.01 -11.03 1.81
N LEU A 24 -19.52 -10.30 0.80
CA LEU A 24 -20.32 -9.77 -0.29
C LEU A 24 -20.10 -10.67 -1.51
N PHE A 25 -21.14 -11.36 -1.96
CA PHE A 25 -21.09 -12.14 -3.19
C PHE A 25 -21.63 -11.32 -4.36
N LEU A 26 -20.89 -11.31 -5.45
CA LEU A 26 -21.22 -10.61 -6.68
C LEU A 26 -21.39 -11.63 -7.81
N GLN A 27 -22.45 -11.49 -8.59
CA GLN A 27 -22.75 -12.35 -9.73
C GLN A 27 -23.30 -11.52 -10.88
N SER A 28 -22.88 -11.80 -12.12
CA SER A 28 -23.45 -11.21 -13.32
C SER A 28 -23.46 -12.24 -14.44
N ASP A 29 -24.43 -12.11 -15.34
CA ASP A 29 -24.56 -13.01 -16.48
C ASP A 29 -23.56 -12.66 -17.60
N TYR A 30 -23.25 -11.37 -17.79
CA TYR A 30 -22.25 -10.93 -18.77
C TYR A 30 -21.64 -9.55 -18.46
N PRO A 31 -20.30 -9.40 -18.52
CA PRO A 31 -19.33 -10.49 -18.42
C PRO A 31 -19.45 -11.21 -17.07
N GLU A 32 -19.25 -12.51 -17.03
CA GLU A 32 -19.28 -13.29 -15.77
C GLU A 32 -18.12 -12.86 -14.86
N LEU A 33 -18.42 -12.24 -13.70
CA LEU A 33 -17.41 -11.63 -12.83
C LEU A 33 -16.32 -12.61 -12.40
N LEU A 34 -16.68 -13.87 -12.14
CA LEU A 34 -15.71 -14.88 -11.72
C LEU A 34 -14.71 -15.21 -12.84
N SER A 35 -15.16 -15.26 -14.09
CA SER A 35 -14.31 -15.39 -15.26
C SER A 35 -13.41 -14.17 -15.47
N VAL A 36 -13.94 -12.96 -15.23
CA VAL A 36 -13.14 -11.71 -15.23
C VAL A 36 -12.07 -11.72 -14.14
N TYR A 37 -12.39 -12.25 -12.95
CA TYR A 37 -11.45 -12.38 -11.85
C TYR A 37 -10.35 -13.41 -12.16
N LYS A 38 -10.66 -14.51 -12.84
CA LYS A 38 -9.68 -15.55 -13.23
C LYS A 38 -8.74 -15.08 -14.34
N ASP A 39 -9.13 -14.09 -15.13
CA ASP A 39 -8.30 -13.50 -16.18
C ASP A 39 -7.25 -12.53 -15.58
N PRO A 40 -5.94 -12.82 -15.68
CA PRO A 40 -4.89 -11.99 -15.08
C PRO A 40 -4.86 -10.55 -15.64
N ASP A 41 -5.27 -10.35 -16.90
CA ASP A 41 -5.26 -9.02 -17.53
C ASP A 41 -6.46 -8.17 -17.09
N ARG A 42 -7.53 -8.80 -16.61
CA ARG A 42 -8.79 -8.12 -16.22
C ARG A 42 -9.06 -8.13 -14.73
N LYS A 43 -8.41 -9.04 -13.98
CA LYS A 43 -8.48 -9.17 -12.52
C LYS A 43 -8.25 -7.83 -11.82
N PHE A 44 -7.19 -7.12 -12.21
CA PHE A 44 -6.87 -5.83 -11.60
C PHE A 44 -7.97 -4.79 -11.83
N SER A 45 -8.51 -4.72 -13.05
CA SER A 45 -9.61 -3.81 -13.38
C SER A 45 -10.86 -4.13 -12.56
N LEU A 46 -11.18 -5.41 -12.34
CA LEU A 46 -12.30 -5.82 -11.50
C LEU A 46 -12.06 -5.48 -10.02
N PHE A 47 -10.86 -5.73 -9.51
CA PHE A 47 -10.49 -5.33 -8.14
C PHE A 47 -10.63 -3.82 -7.95
N LYS A 48 -10.17 -3.02 -8.92
CA LYS A 48 -10.31 -1.56 -8.92
C LYS A 48 -11.78 -1.14 -8.85
N VAL A 49 -12.67 -1.79 -9.60
CA VAL A 49 -14.13 -1.53 -9.51
C VAL A 49 -14.65 -1.82 -8.11
N ILE A 50 -14.29 -2.96 -7.52
CA ILE A 50 -14.70 -3.34 -6.17
C ILE A 50 -14.22 -2.30 -5.16
N ARG A 51 -12.94 -1.92 -5.20
CA ARG A 51 -12.36 -0.93 -4.28
C ARG A 51 -12.99 0.45 -4.44
N LEU A 52 -13.23 0.94 -5.66
CA LEU A 52 -13.92 2.21 -5.87
C LEU A 52 -15.35 2.19 -5.28
N THR A 53 -16.09 1.11 -5.57
CA THR A 53 -17.46 0.91 -5.08
C THR A 53 -17.51 0.90 -3.56
N LEU A 54 -16.63 0.14 -2.92
CA LEU A 54 -16.59 0.04 -1.47
C LEU A 54 -16.18 1.37 -0.85
N SER A 55 -15.21 2.09 -1.43
CA SER A 55 -14.78 3.41 -0.94
C SER A 55 -15.92 4.43 -0.95
N ASP A 56 -16.75 4.44 -1.99
CA ASP A 56 -17.92 5.31 -2.06
C ASP A 56 -19.01 4.86 -1.09
N ALA A 57 -19.24 3.54 -0.95
CA ALA A 57 -20.25 2.98 -0.07
C ALA A 57 -19.90 3.11 1.43
N THR A 58 -18.61 3.05 1.78
CA THR A 58 -18.11 3.23 3.15
C THR A 58 -17.66 4.66 3.41
N GLY A 59 -17.80 5.57 2.43
CA GLY A 59 -17.42 6.98 2.49
C GLY A 59 -15.96 7.25 2.90
N GLY A 60 -15.01 6.50 2.33
CA GLY A 60 -13.58 6.68 2.54
C GLY A 60 -12.75 5.42 2.28
N LEU A 61 -11.44 5.59 2.15
CA LEU A 61 -10.48 4.50 1.87
C LEU A 61 -10.04 3.73 3.14
N ASP A 62 -10.17 4.36 4.30
CA ASP A 62 -9.61 3.87 5.58
C ASP A 62 -10.64 3.14 6.46
N GLY A 63 -11.91 3.10 6.02
CA GLY A 63 -13.00 2.51 6.79
C GLY A 63 -13.07 0.97 6.74
N TYR A 64 -12.41 0.35 5.75
CA TYR A 64 -12.51 -1.07 5.47
C TYR A 64 -11.24 -1.64 4.83
N GLU A 65 -11.03 -2.93 5.06
CA GLU A 65 -10.00 -3.76 4.43
C GLU A 65 -10.69 -4.87 3.64
N ILE A 66 -10.25 -5.10 2.39
CA ILE A 66 -10.60 -6.34 1.68
C ILE A 66 -9.61 -7.38 2.18
N LEU A 67 -10.10 -8.50 2.71
CA LEU A 67 -9.24 -9.57 3.22
C LEU A 67 -8.90 -10.58 2.12
N LYS A 68 -9.89 -10.92 1.30
CA LYS A 68 -9.75 -11.94 0.27
C LYS A 68 -10.83 -11.84 -0.79
N LEU A 69 -10.48 -12.18 -2.03
CA LEU A 69 -11.42 -12.53 -3.09
C LEU A 69 -11.55 -14.06 -3.17
N HIS A 70 -12.78 -14.56 -3.13
CA HIS A 70 -13.10 -15.99 -3.11
C HIS A 70 -13.69 -16.43 -4.45
N ASP A 71 -13.17 -17.53 -4.97
CA ASP A 71 -13.79 -18.30 -6.05
C ASP A 71 -14.97 -19.09 -5.47
N ALA A 72 -16.16 -18.49 -5.50
CA ALA A 72 -17.40 -19.05 -4.95
C ALA A 72 -18.39 -19.36 -6.08
N ASP A 73 -17.90 -20.06 -7.12
CA ASP A 73 -18.61 -20.45 -8.35
C ASP A 73 -20.12 -20.72 -8.13
N PRO A 74 -21.03 -19.96 -8.79
CA PRO A 74 -20.83 -19.01 -9.91
C PRO A 74 -20.59 -17.56 -9.48
N ARG A 75 -20.23 -17.31 -8.22
CA ARG A 75 -20.11 -15.96 -7.66
C ARG A 75 -18.67 -15.62 -7.32
N LEU A 76 -18.37 -14.33 -7.37
CA LEU A 76 -17.18 -13.78 -6.77
C LEU A 76 -17.50 -13.35 -5.33
N GLY A 77 -16.88 -14.01 -4.35
CA GLY A 77 -17.00 -13.60 -2.95
C GLY A 77 -15.97 -12.53 -2.60
N VAL A 78 -16.37 -11.46 -1.93
CA VAL A 78 -15.49 -10.41 -1.40
C VAL A 78 -15.61 -10.44 0.12
N GLU A 79 -14.52 -10.81 0.79
CA GLU A 79 -14.45 -10.79 2.25
C GLU A 79 -13.97 -9.41 2.69
N ILE A 80 -14.81 -8.71 3.45
CA ILE A 80 -14.60 -7.33 3.86
C ILE A 80 -14.53 -7.28 5.37
N LYS A 81 -13.53 -6.58 5.89
CA LYS A 81 -13.39 -6.24 7.30
C LYS A 81 -13.63 -4.74 7.47
N PHE A 82 -14.51 -4.39 8.40
CA PHE A 82 -14.70 -3.01 8.80
C PHE A 82 -13.76 -2.66 9.95
N VAL A 83 -13.04 -1.56 9.78
CA VAL A 83 -12.05 -1.05 10.76
C VAL A 83 -12.61 0.16 11.49
N GLU A 84 -13.41 0.98 10.79
CA GLU A 84 -14.02 2.18 11.35
C GLU A 84 -15.48 1.89 11.79
N PRO A 85 -15.88 2.26 13.02
CA PRO A 85 -17.24 2.04 13.53
C PRO A 85 -18.36 2.62 12.65
N GLY A 86 -18.10 3.69 11.89
CA GLY A 86 -19.05 4.33 10.98
C GLY A 86 -19.09 3.75 9.56
N ALA A 87 -18.06 3.02 9.14
CA ALA A 87 -17.96 2.50 7.77
C ALA A 87 -18.96 1.35 7.52
N CYS A 88 -19.12 0.46 8.50
CA CYS A 88 -20.04 -0.68 8.41
C CYS A 88 -21.50 -0.23 8.24
N ARG A 89 -21.93 0.77 9.02
CA ARG A 89 -23.30 1.31 8.93
C ARG A 89 -23.56 1.96 7.57
N ARG A 90 -22.64 2.82 7.09
CA ARG A 90 -22.74 3.46 5.77
C ARG A 90 -22.79 2.42 4.63
N PHE A 91 -21.96 1.38 4.73
CA PHE A 91 -22.00 0.27 3.78
C PHE A 91 -23.36 -0.43 3.78
N LEU A 92 -23.93 -0.75 4.94
CA LEU A 92 -25.25 -1.39 5.04
C LEU A 92 -26.37 -0.50 4.49
N GLU A 93 -26.33 0.81 4.76
CA GLU A 93 -27.26 1.80 4.18
C GLU A 93 -27.17 1.82 2.65
N SER A 94 -25.95 1.86 2.12
CA SER A 94 -25.69 1.85 0.68
C SER A 94 -26.12 0.53 0.03
N TYR A 95 -25.92 -0.59 0.72
CA TYR A 95 -26.35 -1.91 0.26
C TYR A 95 -27.88 -2.04 0.23
N ALA A 96 -28.55 -1.71 1.34
CA ALA A 96 -30.01 -1.85 1.48
C ALA A 96 -30.79 -0.91 0.54
N SER A 97 -30.25 0.28 0.25
CA SER A 97 -30.85 1.22 -0.70
C SER A 97 -30.58 0.86 -2.18
N GLY A 98 -29.74 -0.13 -2.45
CA GLY A 98 -29.28 -0.47 -3.80
C GLY A 98 -28.23 0.50 -4.38
N ALA A 99 -27.82 1.52 -3.62
CA ALA A 99 -26.79 2.48 -4.05
C ALA A 99 -25.45 1.79 -4.31
N LEU A 100 -25.06 0.80 -3.51
CA LEU A 100 -23.84 0.01 -3.70
C LEU A 100 -23.82 -0.65 -5.09
N LEU A 101 -24.95 -1.20 -5.51
CA LEU A 101 -25.06 -1.87 -6.81
C LEU A 101 -24.98 -0.85 -7.96
N GLN A 102 -25.59 0.33 -7.80
CA GLN A 102 -25.50 1.40 -8.79
C GLN A 102 -24.06 1.91 -8.95
N LEU A 103 -23.35 2.12 -7.83
CA LEU A 103 -21.94 2.47 -7.82
C LEU A 103 -21.10 1.39 -8.52
N PHE A 104 -21.36 0.11 -8.22
CA PHE A 104 -20.66 -0.99 -8.85
C PHE A 104 -20.82 -0.98 -10.38
N THR A 105 -22.07 -0.90 -10.87
CA THR A 105 -22.33 -0.86 -12.32
C THR A 105 -21.70 0.37 -12.97
N GLN A 106 -21.76 1.53 -12.32
CA GLN A 106 -21.17 2.78 -12.83
C GLN A 106 -19.63 2.70 -12.92
N HIS A 107 -18.98 2.14 -11.91
CA HIS A 107 -17.53 1.96 -11.92
C HIS A 107 -17.11 0.88 -12.91
N ALA A 108 -17.86 -0.22 -12.98
CA ALA A 108 -17.65 -1.29 -13.94
C ALA A 108 -17.71 -0.78 -15.38
N SER A 109 -18.70 0.02 -15.75
CA SER A 109 -18.84 0.53 -17.12
C SER A 109 -17.68 1.44 -17.56
N ARG A 110 -16.94 2.04 -16.60
CA ARG A 110 -15.80 2.92 -16.87
C ARG A 110 -14.47 2.17 -16.90
N VAL A 111 -14.32 1.15 -16.07
CA VAL A 111 -13.04 0.47 -15.80
C VAL A 111 -12.94 -0.87 -16.52
N LEU A 112 -14.05 -1.59 -16.68
CA LEU A 112 -14.07 -2.90 -17.33
C LEU A 112 -14.43 -2.76 -18.81
N PRO A 113 -13.55 -3.21 -19.73
CA PRO A 113 -13.88 -3.28 -21.14
C PRO A 113 -15.09 -4.21 -21.36
N GLY A 114 -16.09 -3.72 -22.10
CA GLY A 114 -17.28 -4.50 -22.45
C GLY A 114 -18.37 -4.59 -21.37
N ALA A 115 -18.28 -3.83 -20.27
CA ALA A 115 -19.24 -3.85 -19.17
C ALA A 115 -20.38 -2.81 -19.29
N GLY A 116 -20.70 -2.34 -20.51
CA GLY A 116 -21.63 -1.23 -20.75
C GLY A 116 -23.09 -1.49 -20.31
N GLU A 117 -23.48 -2.74 -20.08
CA GLU A 117 -24.83 -3.14 -19.70
C GLU A 117 -24.81 -4.24 -18.61
N LEU A 118 -23.91 -4.08 -17.63
CA LEU A 118 -23.69 -5.07 -16.57
C LEU A 118 -24.89 -5.14 -15.60
N VAL A 119 -25.64 -6.23 -15.66
CA VAL A 119 -26.63 -6.60 -14.64
C VAL A 119 -25.94 -7.45 -13.58
N THR A 120 -25.82 -6.91 -12.36
CA THR A 120 -25.17 -7.59 -11.24
C THR A 120 -26.20 -7.90 -10.15
N HIS A 121 -26.13 -9.10 -9.58
CA HIS A 121 -26.83 -9.51 -8.39
C HIS A 121 -25.83 -9.59 -7.23
N THR A 122 -26.28 -9.16 -6.07
CA THR A 122 -25.48 -9.20 -4.84
C THR A 122 -26.13 -10.09 -3.81
N ARG A 123 -25.32 -10.63 -2.89
CA ARG A 123 -25.78 -11.32 -1.70
C ARG A 123 -24.84 -10.96 -0.54
N LEU A 124 -25.38 -10.67 0.63
CA LEU A 124 -24.61 -10.27 1.80
C LEU A 124 -24.75 -11.25 2.96
N GLN A 125 -23.63 -11.71 3.51
CA GLN A 125 -23.60 -12.76 4.52
C GLN A 125 -22.59 -12.45 5.63
N ALA A 126 -22.94 -12.68 6.89
CA ALA A 126 -22.03 -12.64 8.03
C ALA A 126 -22.06 -13.99 8.76
N GLY A 127 -20.96 -14.75 8.68
CA GLY A 127 -20.94 -16.14 9.18
C GLY A 127 -21.97 -16.98 8.46
N ASP A 128 -22.85 -17.67 9.20
CA ASP A 128 -23.94 -18.47 8.63
C ASP A 128 -25.23 -17.66 8.39
N SER A 129 -25.24 -16.37 8.72
CA SER A 129 -26.42 -15.52 8.63
C SER A 129 -26.44 -14.74 7.30
N LEU A 130 -27.49 -14.97 6.51
CA LEU A 130 -27.80 -14.19 5.31
C LEU A 130 -28.39 -12.84 5.73
N LEU A 131 -27.64 -11.75 5.56
CA LEU A 131 -28.07 -10.42 6.00
C LEU A 131 -29.19 -9.86 5.10
N ASP A 132 -29.29 -10.34 3.86
CA ASP A 132 -30.36 -9.95 2.92
C ASP A 132 -31.78 -10.14 3.49
N ASP A 133 -31.96 -11.11 4.40
CA ASP A 133 -33.26 -11.45 4.98
C ASP A 133 -33.76 -10.44 6.02
N PHE A 134 -32.90 -9.53 6.50
CA PHE A 134 -33.22 -8.58 7.57
C PHE A 134 -32.48 -7.24 7.45
N LEU A 135 -32.27 -6.76 6.22
CA LEU A 135 -31.60 -5.47 5.94
C LEU A 135 -32.35 -4.25 6.49
N ASP A 136 -33.64 -4.39 6.79
CA ASP A 136 -34.48 -3.38 7.43
C ASP A 136 -34.09 -3.13 8.90
N ASP A 137 -33.48 -4.10 9.56
CA ASP A 137 -32.96 -3.99 10.93
C ASP A 137 -31.42 -3.89 10.92
N GLN A 138 -30.93 -2.66 10.72
CA GLN A 138 -29.48 -2.40 10.69
C GLN A 138 -28.75 -2.80 11.97
N ASP A 139 -29.35 -2.60 13.14
CA ASP A 139 -28.69 -2.91 14.41
C ASP A 139 -28.58 -4.42 14.62
N ARG A 140 -29.51 -5.21 14.06
CA ARG A 140 -29.34 -6.66 13.94
C ARG A 140 -28.21 -7.03 12.99
N CYS A 141 -28.11 -6.44 11.79
CA CYS A 141 -27.00 -6.70 10.88
C CYS A 141 -25.63 -6.37 11.51
N LEU A 142 -25.50 -5.21 12.15
CA LEU A 142 -24.28 -4.77 12.84
C LEU A 142 -23.86 -5.77 13.93
N ARG A 143 -24.81 -6.26 14.73
CA ARG A 143 -24.55 -7.29 15.73
C ARG A 143 -24.01 -8.57 15.09
N HIS A 144 -24.65 -9.08 14.02
CA HIS A 144 -24.16 -10.27 13.31
C HIS A 144 -22.74 -10.08 12.75
N ILE A 145 -22.43 -8.92 12.18
CA ILE A 145 -21.10 -8.60 11.63
C ILE A 145 -20.06 -8.54 12.76
N SER A 146 -20.36 -7.87 13.88
CA SER A 146 -19.43 -7.74 15.01
C SER A 146 -19.08 -9.08 15.69
N LEU A 147 -19.95 -10.09 15.58
CA LEU A 147 -19.68 -11.44 16.06
C LEU A 147 -18.62 -12.16 15.21
N ILE A 148 -18.47 -11.78 13.94
CA ILE A 148 -17.46 -12.35 13.05
C ILE A 148 -16.18 -11.54 13.19
N LYS A 149 -15.32 -11.96 14.13
CA LYS A 149 -14.02 -11.31 14.34
C LYS A 149 -13.02 -11.76 13.27
N PRO A 150 -12.48 -10.83 12.45
CA PRO A 150 -11.38 -11.16 11.55
C PRO A 150 -10.13 -11.49 12.34
N ASN A 151 -9.65 -12.72 12.21
CA ASN A 151 -8.35 -13.13 12.75
C ASN A 151 -7.28 -13.23 11.66
N ARG A 152 -7.56 -12.74 10.45
CA ARG A 152 -6.69 -12.87 9.28
C ARG A 152 -6.37 -11.51 8.68
N LEU A 153 -5.12 -11.39 8.23
CA LEU A 153 -4.64 -10.28 7.41
C LEU A 153 -5.11 -10.47 5.97
N PRO A 154 -5.12 -9.41 5.14
CA PRO A 154 -5.31 -9.54 3.71
C PRO A 154 -4.35 -10.57 3.12
N ASP A 155 -4.82 -11.37 2.17
CA ASP A 155 -3.96 -12.34 1.51
C ASP A 155 -2.95 -11.66 0.56
N ASP A 156 -1.95 -12.42 0.13
CA ASP A 156 -0.87 -11.91 -0.72
C ASP A 156 -1.41 -11.34 -2.04
N GLU A 157 -2.49 -11.92 -2.57
CA GLU A 157 -3.11 -11.47 -3.81
C GLU A 157 -3.78 -10.11 -3.64
N VAL A 158 -4.61 -9.92 -2.61
CA VAL A 158 -5.22 -8.63 -2.31
C VAL A 158 -4.15 -7.60 -1.97
N CYS A 159 -3.09 -7.97 -1.25
CA CYS A 159 -1.95 -7.08 -0.99
C CYS A 159 -1.31 -6.56 -2.28
N LEU A 160 -1.08 -7.45 -3.26
CA LEU A 160 -0.51 -7.06 -4.56
C LEU A 160 -1.46 -6.15 -5.36
N LEU A 161 -2.77 -6.43 -5.33
CA LEU A 161 -3.78 -5.64 -6.02
C LEU A 161 -3.95 -4.25 -5.40
N GLU A 162 -3.93 -4.12 -4.07
CA GLU A 162 -3.94 -2.83 -3.36
C GLU A 162 -2.68 -2.01 -3.68
N GLN A 163 -1.50 -2.64 -3.66
CA GLN A 163 -0.24 -1.97 -4.04
C GLN A 163 -0.28 -1.46 -5.48
N GLN A 164 -0.81 -2.26 -6.41
CA GLN A 164 -1.00 -1.86 -7.79
C GLN A 164 -1.95 -0.67 -7.90
N LEU A 165 -3.06 -0.65 -7.14
CA LEU A 165 -3.99 0.49 -7.14
C LEU A 165 -3.35 1.77 -6.57
N GLN A 166 -2.61 1.67 -5.47
CA GLN A 166 -1.90 2.80 -4.87
C GLN A 166 -0.89 3.41 -5.85
N SER A 167 -0.16 2.58 -6.60
CA SER A 167 0.80 3.06 -7.61
C SER A 167 0.15 3.91 -8.71
N LEU A 168 -1.10 3.62 -9.09
CA LEU A 168 -1.84 4.38 -10.10
C LEU A 168 -2.25 5.76 -9.59
N VAL A 169 -2.76 5.84 -8.36
CA VAL A 169 -3.19 7.12 -7.75
C VAL A 169 -2.02 8.09 -7.58
N LEU A 170 -0.83 7.56 -7.27
CA LEU A 170 0.40 8.35 -7.16
C LEU A 170 0.92 8.83 -8.52
N SER A 171 0.63 8.09 -9.60
CA SER A 171 1.04 8.45 -10.97
C SER A 171 0.17 9.54 -11.60
N ASP A 172 -1.12 9.63 -11.23
CA ASP A 172 -2.08 10.63 -11.77
C ASP A 172 -1.93 12.05 -11.15
N ARG A 173 -1.16 12.21 -10.07
CA ARG A 173 -0.99 13.52 -9.37
C ARG A 173 0.11 14.42 -9.95
N SER A 174 0.75 14.04 -11.05
CA SER A 174 1.72 14.91 -11.73
C SER A 174 1.03 15.82 -12.78
N PRO A 175 1.14 17.16 -12.69
CA PRO A 175 0.62 18.04 -13.73
C PRO A 175 1.43 17.84 -15.02
N SER A 176 0.79 17.18 -15.99
CA SER A 176 1.36 16.92 -17.31
C SER A 176 1.24 18.16 -18.18
N HIS A 177 2.35 18.88 -18.39
CA HIS A 177 2.55 19.60 -19.65
C HIS A 177 3.35 18.72 -20.61
N ALA A 178 2.83 18.65 -21.85
CA ALA A 178 3.49 18.29 -23.09
C ALA A 178 3.53 16.79 -23.53
N THR A 179 2.60 16.52 -24.45
CA THR A 179 2.88 16.00 -25.81
C THR A 179 3.24 14.52 -26.00
N GLN A 180 2.21 13.76 -26.39
CA GLN A 180 2.28 12.56 -27.26
C GLN A 180 2.75 12.96 -28.68
N PRO A 181 3.43 12.12 -29.49
CA PRO A 181 2.83 10.86 -29.96
C PRO A 181 3.75 9.63 -30.25
N SER A 182 3.12 8.47 -30.12
CA SER A 182 3.22 7.23 -30.92
C SER A 182 4.38 6.23 -30.79
N ALA A 183 3.93 4.98 -30.54
CA ALA A 183 4.29 3.71 -31.19
C ALA A 183 5.47 2.86 -30.67
N LEU A 184 5.05 1.67 -30.19
CA LEU A 184 5.66 0.33 -30.31
C LEU A 184 6.65 -0.15 -29.24
N LYS A 185 6.20 -1.25 -28.60
CA LYS A 185 6.92 -2.38 -27.99
C LYS A 185 7.44 -2.24 -26.54
N GLN A 186 6.71 -2.96 -25.69
CA GLN A 186 7.21 -3.96 -24.75
C GLN A 186 7.75 -3.45 -23.39
N GLU A 187 7.35 -4.23 -22.38
CA GLU A 187 7.82 -4.30 -20.99
C GLU A 187 7.06 -3.49 -19.92
N VAL A 188 6.56 -4.28 -18.97
CA VAL A 188 5.91 -3.99 -17.69
C VAL A 188 6.60 -2.85 -16.90
N PRO A 189 5.84 -1.92 -16.30
CA PRO A 189 6.32 -1.20 -15.12
C PRO A 189 5.28 -1.27 -13.98
N SER A 190 5.46 -2.00 -12.88
CA SER A 190 6.42 -1.84 -11.77
C SER A 190 6.55 -0.39 -11.29
N VAL A 191 6.53 -0.19 -9.95
CA VAL A 191 6.86 1.03 -9.17
C VAL A 191 7.58 2.04 -10.05
N PRO A 192 7.25 3.36 -10.07
CA PRO A 192 8.04 4.31 -10.84
C PRO A 192 9.47 4.03 -10.50
N SER A 193 10.20 3.47 -11.47
CA SER A 193 11.32 2.58 -11.15
C SER A 193 12.51 3.41 -10.70
N ASN A 194 12.29 4.60 -10.18
CA ASN A 194 13.24 5.64 -9.95
C ASN A 194 12.93 6.34 -8.62
N CYS A 195 12.23 5.69 -7.66
CA CYS A 195 12.04 6.21 -6.29
C CYS A 195 12.16 5.11 -5.22
N PHE A 196 12.59 5.46 -4.01
CA PHE A 196 12.67 4.59 -2.82
C PHE A 196 12.28 5.37 -1.54
N LEU A 197 11.91 4.67 -0.48
CA LEU A 197 11.50 5.27 0.80
C LEU A 197 12.66 5.23 1.80
N PHE A 198 12.92 6.34 2.47
CA PHE A 198 13.91 6.48 3.55
C PHE A 198 13.31 7.39 4.63
N GLN A 199 13.26 6.93 5.90
CA GLN A 199 12.67 7.69 7.02
C GLN A 199 11.29 8.30 6.74
N GLU A 200 10.37 7.53 6.15
CA GLU A 200 9.02 7.97 5.76
C GLU A 200 8.97 9.08 4.68
N GLN A 201 10.12 9.42 4.07
CA GLN A 201 10.23 10.32 2.93
C GLN A 201 10.55 9.55 1.64
N VAL A 202 9.99 10.03 0.52
CA VAL A 202 10.21 9.44 -0.81
C VAL A 202 11.34 10.18 -1.50
N PHE A 203 12.36 9.44 -1.93
CA PHE A 203 13.52 9.96 -2.67
C PHE A 203 13.61 9.33 -4.05
N ASP A 204 14.22 10.03 -4.99
CA ASP A 204 14.48 9.49 -6.32
C ASP A 204 15.59 8.43 -6.30
N ASP A 205 15.27 7.20 -6.73
CA ASP A 205 16.16 6.07 -7.03
C ASP A 205 16.91 6.30 -8.36
N ARG A 206 17.63 7.42 -8.42
CA ARG A 206 18.51 7.77 -9.53
C ARG A 206 19.76 6.88 -9.55
N GLN A 207 20.43 6.82 -10.70
CA GLN A 207 21.74 6.17 -10.80
C GLN A 207 22.76 6.89 -9.92
N LEU A 208 23.69 6.13 -9.35
CA LEU A 208 24.80 6.67 -8.60
C LEU A 208 25.65 7.55 -9.53
N THR A 209 25.84 8.80 -9.13
CA THR A 209 26.67 9.79 -9.82
C THR A 209 28.07 9.82 -9.22
N ALA A 210 29.02 10.47 -9.90
CA ALA A 210 30.35 10.69 -9.36
C ALA A 210 30.33 11.45 -8.01
N ALA A 211 29.33 12.31 -7.78
CA ALA A 211 29.15 13.01 -6.52
C ALA A 211 28.79 12.07 -5.37
N ASP A 212 27.87 11.13 -5.59
CA ASP A 212 27.50 10.11 -4.58
C ASP A 212 28.70 9.22 -4.25
N HIS A 213 29.52 8.95 -5.26
CA HIS A 213 30.73 8.16 -5.12
C HIS A 213 31.75 8.79 -4.17
N GLN A 214 32.00 10.09 -4.33
CA GLN A 214 32.89 10.86 -3.46
C GLN A 214 32.29 11.03 -2.05
N ARG A 215 31.00 11.35 -1.97
CA ARG A 215 30.30 11.51 -0.68
C ARG A 215 30.32 10.21 0.12
N PHE A 216 30.09 9.05 -0.51
CA PHE A 216 30.16 7.74 0.14
C PHE A 216 31.57 7.45 0.66
N ALA A 217 32.59 7.62 -0.19
CA ALA A 217 33.98 7.35 0.17
C ALA A 217 34.48 8.23 1.33
N THR A 218 33.98 9.47 1.41
CA THR A 218 34.36 10.42 2.47
C THR A 218 33.64 10.14 3.80
N SER A 219 32.44 9.57 3.76
CA SER A 219 31.55 9.46 4.94
C SER A 219 31.52 8.07 5.59
N VAL A 220 31.70 6.99 4.83
CA VAL A 220 31.49 5.62 5.34
C VAL A 220 32.62 5.12 6.26
N GLY A 221 33.84 5.68 6.13
CA GLY A 221 34.99 5.36 6.98
C GLY A 221 35.27 3.85 7.09
N ARG A 222 35.43 3.34 8.31
CA ARG A 222 35.75 1.92 8.58
C ARG A 222 34.61 0.95 8.29
N ASP A 223 33.39 1.46 8.16
CA ASP A 223 32.20 0.63 7.97
C ASP A 223 31.94 0.28 6.50
N TRP A 224 32.82 0.72 5.57
CA TRP A 224 32.74 0.37 4.15
C TRP A 224 32.64 -1.14 3.93
N LYS A 225 33.35 -1.95 4.73
CA LYS A 225 33.28 -3.41 4.66
C LYS A 225 31.89 -3.92 5.02
N LYS A 226 31.24 -3.36 6.05
CA LYS A 226 29.88 -3.75 6.46
C LYS A 226 28.88 -3.40 5.37
N VAL A 227 28.98 -2.20 4.80
CA VAL A 227 28.13 -1.79 3.66
C VAL A 227 28.35 -2.70 2.46
N GLY A 228 29.60 -3.03 2.14
CA GLY A 228 29.93 -4.01 1.10
C GLY A 228 29.27 -5.37 1.34
N ARG A 229 29.26 -5.86 2.59
CA ARG A 229 28.61 -7.12 2.97
C ARG A 229 27.08 -7.07 2.89
N ALA A 230 26.46 -5.90 3.06
CA ALA A 230 25.05 -5.69 2.80
C ALA A 230 24.77 -5.66 1.28
N LEU A 231 25.59 -4.92 0.51
CA LEU A 231 25.48 -4.83 -0.94
C LEU A 231 25.71 -6.18 -1.64
N GLN A 232 26.56 -7.07 -1.11
CA GLN A 232 26.82 -8.39 -1.70
C GLN A 232 25.55 -9.28 -1.79
N LYS A 233 24.50 -9.00 -0.99
CA LYS A 233 23.22 -9.72 -1.08
C LYS A 233 22.53 -9.48 -2.42
N SER A 234 22.63 -8.26 -2.93
CA SER A 234 22.04 -7.84 -4.20
C SER A 234 23.05 -7.76 -5.35
N CYS A 235 24.37 -7.73 -5.07
CA CYS A 235 25.42 -7.63 -6.08
C CYS A 235 26.35 -8.85 -6.06
N ARG A 236 26.37 -9.62 -7.17
CA ARG A 236 27.20 -10.84 -7.27
C ARG A 236 28.70 -10.54 -7.31
N ALA A 237 29.12 -9.39 -7.86
CA ALA A 237 30.54 -9.03 -7.99
C ALA A 237 31.21 -8.67 -6.65
N LEU A 238 30.41 -8.48 -5.60
CA LEU A 238 30.87 -8.23 -4.23
C LEU A 238 30.82 -9.48 -3.33
N LYS A 239 30.38 -10.64 -3.86
CA LYS A 239 30.31 -11.89 -3.09
C LYS A 239 31.69 -12.52 -2.88
N GLY A 240 31.77 -13.38 -1.87
CA GLY A 240 32.96 -14.19 -1.59
C GLY A 240 34.13 -13.32 -1.10
N PRO A 241 35.36 -13.55 -1.63
CA PRO A 241 36.56 -12.83 -1.16
C PRO A 241 36.66 -11.42 -1.75
N ALA A 242 35.72 -10.96 -2.59
CA ALA A 242 35.85 -9.68 -3.31
C ALA A 242 36.07 -8.47 -2.37
N ILE A 243 35.37 -8.43 -1.23
CA ILE A 243 35.51 -7.35 -0.24
C ILE A 243 36.85 -7.45 0.49
N ASP A 244 37.32 -8.66 0.78
CA ASP A 244 38.60 -8.87 1.46
C ASP A 244 39.78 -8.61 0.51
N ASN A 245 39.62 -8.94 -0.77
CA ASN A 245 40.57 -8.61 -1.83
C ASN A 245 40.67 -7.10 -2.02
N LEU A 246 39.54 -6.37 -2.09
CA LEU A 246 39.55 -4.90 -2.13
C LEU A 246 40.25 -4.32 -0.90
N ALA A 247 40.05 -4.92 0.27
CA ALA A 247 40.72 -4.47 1.49
C ALA A 247 42.23 -4.67 1.42
N TYR A 248 42.69 -5.78 0.83
CA TYR A 248 44.11 -6.09 0.67
C TYR A 248 44.77 -5.24 -0.44
N GLU A 249 44.12 -5.14 -1.60
CA GLU A 249 44.62 -4.40 -2.77
C GLU A 249 44.82 -2.91 -2.47
N TYR A 250 43.88 -2.29 -1.75
CA TYR A 250 43.87 -0.85 -1.47
C TYR A 250 44.19 -0.52 -0.01
N GLU A 251 44.84 -1.44 0.73
CA GLU A 251 45.22 -1.20 2.13
C GLU A 251 46.13 0.02 2.29
N ARG A 252 47.04 0.23 1.32
CA ARG A 252 48.05 1.29 1.35
C ARG A 252 47.52 2.67 0.99
N ASP A 253 46.42 2.74 0.26
CA ASP A 253 45.79 3.98 -0.19
C ASP A 253 44.79 4.53 0.83
N GLY A 254 44.39 3.71 1.80
CA GLY A 254 43.58 4.10 2.96
C GLY A 254 42.08 3.86 2.79
N LEU A 255 41.33 4.16 3.86
CA LEU A 255 39.90 3.82 3.96
C LEU A 255 39.04 4.51 2.90
N TYR A 256 39.39 5.74 2.53
CA TYR A 256 38.72 6.48 1.47
C TYR A 256 38.80 5.72 0.15
N GLU A 257 40.00 5.30 -0.25
CA GLU A 257 40.20 4.59 -1.52
C GLU A 257 39.52 3.23 -1.50
N GLN A 258 39.58 2.50 -0.37
CA GLN A 258 38.86 1.23 -0.24
C GLN A 258 37.34 1.38 -0.40
N ALA A 259 36.74 2.41 0.21
CA ALA A 259 35.32 2.71 0.05
C ALA A 259 34.97 3.17 -1.37
N TYR A 260 35.85 3.97 -1.98
CA TYR A 260 35.72 4.41 -3.36
C TYR A 260 35.72 3.21 -4.31
N GLN A 261 36.68 2.29 -4.16
CA GLN A 261 36.81 1.11 -5.01
C GLN A 261 35.68 0.11 -4.80
N LEU A 262 35.13 -0.01 -3.59
CA LEU A 262 33.91 -0.79 -3.34
C LEU A 262 32.76 -0.29 -4.22
N LEU A 263 32.48 1.02 -4.19
CA LEU A 263 31.37 1.57 -4.95
C LEU A 263 31.67 1.61 -6.46
N SER A 264 32.93 1.80 -6.87
CA SER A 264 33.37 1.65 -8.26
C SER A 264 33.03 0.26 -8.80
N ARG A 265 33.37 -0.78 -8.03
CA ARG A 265 33.11 -2.17 -8.39
C ARG A 265 31.62 -2.48 -8.43
N PHE A 266 30.83 -1.90 -7.52
CA PHE A 266 29.37 -1.99 -7.54
C PHE A 266 28.77 -1.35 -8.81
N ILE A 267 29.19 -0.14 -9.16
CA ILE A 267 28.72 0.58 -10.35
C ILE A 267 29.12 -0.16 -11.63
N GLN A 268 30.35 -0.65 -11.73
CA GLN A 268 30.82 -1.40 -12.89
C GLN A 268 30.07 -2.73 -13.07
N ALA A 269 29.76 -3.42 -11.98
CA ALA A 269 29.08 -4.71 -12.04
C ALA A 269 27.57 -4.58 -12.32
N GLU A 270 26.92 -3.56 -11.78
CA GLU A 270 25.46 -3.40 -11.85
C GLU A 270 25.02 -2.42 -12.95
N GLY A 271 25.90 -1.55 -13.45
CA GLY A 271 25.63 -0.59 -14.50
C GLY A 271 24.41 0.28 -14.19
N LYS A 272 23.39 0.26 -15.07
CA LYS A 272 22.12 1.00 -14.88
C LYS A 272 21.32 0.57 -13.64
N ARG A 273 21.67 -0.55 -13.01
CA ARG A 273 21.07 -1.06 -11.77
C ARG A 273 21.83 -0.63 -10.51
N ALA A 274 22.94 0.10 -10.66
CA ALA A 274 23.67 0.72 -9.54
C ALA A 274 22.95 2.02 -9.12
N ARG A 275 21.87 1.85 -8.35
CA ARG A 275 20.99 2.96 -7.99
C ARG A 275 21.13 3.37 -6.53
N LEU A 276 20.76 4.61 -6.25
CA LEU A 276 20.90 5.26 -4.95
C LEU A 276 20.13 4.51 -3.84
N GLY A 277 18.92 4.03 -4.11
CA GLY A 277 18.10 3.30 -3.15
C GLY A 277 18.70 1.97 -2.71
N ARG A 278 19.49 1.32 -3.56
CA ARG A 278 20.24 0.10 -3.17
C ARG A 278 21.39 0.42 -2.22
N LEU A 279 22.06 1.56 -2.43
CA LEU A 279 23.09 2.02 -1.54
C LEU A 279 22.49 2.46 -0.20
N VAL A 280 21.41 3.23 -0.22
CA VAL A 280 20.71 3.67 1.00
C VAL A 280 20.14 2.49 1.78
N GLY A 281 19.48 1.52 1.14
CA GLY A 281 19.00 0.33 1.84
C GLY A 281 20.13 -0.48 2.49
N ALA A 282 21.32 -0.53 1.88
CA ALA A 282 22.49 -1.15 2.51
C ALA A 282 23.05 -0.34 3.68
N LEU A 283 22.98 1.00 3.62
CA LEU A 283 23.34 1.89 4.72
C LEU A 283 22.36 1.77 5.90
N GLU A 284 21.06 1.66 5.62
CA GLU A 284 20.02 1.42 6.63
C GLU A 284 20.21 0.08 7.33
N GLU A 285 20.44 -0.99 6.56
CA GLU A 285 20.68 -2.32 7.13
C GLU A 285 21.91 -2.35 8.06
N THR A 286 22.91 -1.54 7.73
CA THR A 286 24.14 -1.39 8.52
C THR A 286 24.06 -0.33 9.61
N LYS A 287 22.88 0.28 9.81
CA LYS A 287 22.59 1.34 10.80
C LYS A 287 23.43 2.60 10.62
N LEU A 288 23.88 2.88 9.40
CA LEU A 288 24.61 4.09 9.02
C LEU A 288 23.64 5.16 8.50
N ILE A 289 22.65 5.51 9.34
CA ILE A 289 21.57 6.42 8.97
C ILE A 289 22.11 7.81 8.62
N GLY A 290 23.06 8.35 9.38
CA GLY A 290 23.68 9.65 9.07
C GLY A 290 24.45 9.66 7.74
N VAL A 291 25.02 8.53 7.33
CA VAL A 291 25.66 8.42 6.01
C VAL A 291 24.61 8.39 4.91
N ALA A 292 23.47 7.72 5.12
CA ALA A 292 22.35 7.73 4.20
C ALA A 292 21.74 9.13 4.05
N GLU A 293 21.64 9.90 5.14
CA GLU A 293 21.20 11.31 5.12
C GLU A 293 22.14 12.18 4.27
N ILE A 294 23.46 12.02 4.45
CA ILE A 294 24.48 12.69 3.62
C ILE A 294 24.35 12.30 2.14
N MET A 295 23.99 11.05 1.84
CA MET A 295 23.76 10.60 0.46
C MET A 295 22.51 11.23 -0.17
N LEU A 296 21.52 11.57 0.65
CA LEU A 296 20.25 12.14 0.25
C LEU A 296 20.22 13.68 0.31
N ASP A 297 21.36 14.33 0.61
CA ASP A 297 21.47 15.78 0.81
C ASP A 297 20.48 16.34 1.86
N LEU A 298 20.17 15.54 2.89
CA LEU A 298 19.34 15.98 4.00
C LEU A 298 20.15 16.86 4.96
N PRO A 299 19.68 18.07 5.32
CA PRO A 299 20.35 18.90 6.31
C PRO A 299 20.18 18.28 7.71
N GLU A 300 21.30 18.07 8.41
CA GLU A 300 21.30 17.68 9.82
C GLU A 300 20.45 18.68 10.65
N GLY A 301 19.34 18.22 11.22
CA GLY A 301 18.69 18.85 12.36
C GLY A 301 17.77 20.05 12.08
N VAL A 302 16.62 19.84 11.43
CA VAL A 302 15.47 20.74 11.58
C VAL A 302 14.43 20.12 12.51
N THR A 303 14.48 20.54 13.78
CA THR A 303 13.44 20.41 14.79
C THR A 303 12.08 20.83 14.20
N PRO A 304 10.98 20.09 14.43
CA PRO A 304 9.67 20.48 13.90
C PRO A 304 9.26 21.86 14.45
N PRO A 305 8.70 22.76 13.63
CA PRO A 305 8.26 24.06 14.12
C PRO A 305 7.10 23.85 15.10
N ALA A 306 7.31 24.29 16.34
CA ALA A 306 6.27 24.45 17.33
C ALA A 306 5.14 25.30 16.74
N ARG A 307 3.92 24.76 16.74
CA ARG A 307 2.70 25.50 16.40
C ARG A 307 2.55 26.69 17.35
N ALA A 308 2.86 27.88 16.86
CA ALA A 308 2.56 29.15 17.51
C ALA A 308 1.69 30.02 16.59
N TRP A 309 0.41 30.11 16.99
CA TRP A 309 -0.52 31.25 16.91
C TRP A 309 -0.57 32.14 15.66
N HIS A 310 -1.74 32.16 15.03
CA HIS A 310 -2.49 33.36 14.61
C HIS A 310 -3.96 32.91 14.59
N ASP A 311 -4.79 33.16 15.61
CA ASP A 311 -5.39 34.45 16.01
C ASP A 311 -5.55 35.43 14.85
N ASP A 312 -6.70 35.34 14.20
CA ASP A 312 -7.27 36.39 13.35
C ASP A 312 -8.80 36.25 13.36
N ARG A 313 -9.41 36.66 14.47
CA ARG A 313 -10.84 36.97 14.53
C ARG A 313 -11.11 38.15 15.45
N LEU A 314 -10.87 39.36 14.95
CA LEU A 314 -11.69 40.52 15.31
C LEU A 314 -11.79 41.52 14.14
N HIS A 315 -13.02 41.97 13.92
CA HIS A 315 -13.48 43.10 13.09
C HIS A 315 -13.65 42.89 11.58
N LEU A 316 -14.89 42.64 11.14
CA LEU A 316 -15.68 43.63 10.38
C LEU A 316 -17.12 43.13 10.13
N LEU A 317 -18.07 43.93 10.65
CA LEU A 317 -19.53 44.02 10.36
C LEU A 317 -20.45 42.85 10.73
#